data_AF-A0A5P0JJU8-F1
#
_entry.id   AF-A0A5P0JJU8-F1
#
_cell.length_a   1.000
_cell.length_b   1.000
_cell.length_c   1.000
_cell.angle_alpha   90.00
_cell.angle_beta   90.00
_cell.angle_gamma   90.00
#
_symmetry.space_group_name_H-M   'P 1'
#
loop_
_entity.id
_entity.type
_entity.pdbx_description
1 polymer ?
#
loop_
_entity_poly.entity_id
_entity_poly.type
_entity_poly.pdbx_seq_one_letter_code
_entity_poly.pdbx_strand_id
1 'polypeptide(L)'
;NRYNHNNYSSTDLSGELDNNDTYEIGTYWNFKITDKFSYTFEPHYFIRVNDFNSSNGKDHHWEITNTFRYRINEHWLPYFELRWLDRNVEPYHREQNQIRIGTKYFF
;
A
#
# COMPACT_ATOMS: atom_id res chain seq x y z
N ASN A 1 -4.29 -9.79 -7.58
CA ASN A 1 -3.77 -10.60 -6.46
C ASN A 1 -2.35 -11.01 -6.74
N ARG A 2 -1.49 -10.96 -5.73
CA ARG A 2 -0.05 -11.22 -5.83
C ARG A 2 0.40 -12.08 -4.66
N TYR A 3 1.29 -13.02 -4.92
CA TYR A 3 2.03 -13.73 -3.87
C TYR A 3 3.45 -13.15 -3.81
N ASN A 4 3.83 -12.68 -2.63
CA ASN A 4 5.15 -12.12 -2.37
C ASN A 4 5.96 -13.17 -1.59
N HIS A 5 6.88 -13.83 -2.28
CA HIS A 5 7.83 -14.77 -1.68
C HIS A 5 9.11 -14.05 -1.27
N ASN A 6 9.53 -14.23 -0.03
CA ASN A 6 10.81 -13.74 0.44
C ASN A 6 11.91 -14.75 0.11
N ASN A 7 13.00 -14.30 -0.54
CA ASN A 7 14.14 -15.16 -0.89
C ASN A 7 15.08 -15.46 0.30
N TYR A 8 14.69 -15.09 1.52
CA TYR A 8 15.44 -15.30 2.74
C TYR A 8 14.48 -15.64 3.88
N SER A 9 14.96 -16.46 4.82
CA SER A 9 14.23 -16.82 6.03
C SER A 9 14.48 -15.83 7.15
N SER A 10 13.52 -15.69 8.05
CA SER A 10 13.54 -14.85 9.26
C SER A 10 13.03 -15.69 10.43
N THR A 11 13.33 -15.27 11.65
CA THR A 11 12.77 -15.91 12.85
C THR A 11 11.27 -15.60 12.94
N ASP A 12 10.46 -16.66 12.98
CA ASP A 12 9.01 -16.60 13.11
C ASP A 12 8.57 -16.42 14.59
N LEU A 13 7.26 -16.41 14.85
CA LEU A 13 6.72 -16.24 16.20
C LEU A 13 6.97 -17.45 17.12
N SER A 14 7.21 -18.63 16.56
CA SER A 14 7.59 -19.86 17.28
C SER A 14 9.08 -19.90 17.63
N GLY A 15 9.90 -19.04 17.03
CA GLY A 15 11.35 -18.97 17.20
C GLY A 15 12.13 -19.77 16.15
N GLU A 16 11.43 -20.37 15.18
CA GLU A 16 12.01 -21.15 14.09
C GLU A 16 12.30 -20.25 12.87
N LEU A 17 13.10 -20.75 11.92
CA LEU A 17 13.38 -20.02 10.68
C LEU A 17 12.35 -20.37 9.60
N ASP A 18 11.66 -19.36 9.10
CA ASP A 18 10.71 -19.50 7.99
C ASP A 18 10.70 -18.25 7.09
N ASN A 19 10.08 -18.33 5.93
CA ASN A 19 9.96 -17.22 4.99
C ASN A 19 8.75 -16.35 5.36
N ASN A 20 8.97 -15.05 5.56
CA ASN A 20 7.89 -14.10 5.85
C ASN A 20 7.11 -13.70 4.59
N ASP A 21 6.49 -14.71 3.98
CA ASP A 21 5.73 -14.60 2.75
C ASP A 21 4.38 -13.91 2.98
N THR A 22 3.88 -13.23 1.95
CA THR A 22 2.64 -12.46 2.04
C THR A 22 1.78 -12.66 0.80
N TYR A 23 0.49 -12.93 1.02
CA TYR A 23 -0.53 -12.86 -0.03
C TYR A 23 -1.20 -11.49 -0.04
N GLU A 24 -1.35 -10.90 -1.22
CA GLU A 24 -1.88 -9.56 -1.41
C GLU A 24 -3.09 -9.56 -2.34
N ILE A 25 -4.15 -8.91 -1.87
CA ILE A 25 -5.38 -8.65 -2.62
C ILE A 25 -5.51 -7.13 -2.77
N GLY A 26 -5.25 -6.64 -3.98
CA GLY A 26 -5.38 -5.22 -4.32
C GLY A 26 -6.47 -5.02 -5.37
N THR A 27 -7.22 -3.92 -5.26
CA THR A 27 -8.18 -3.49 -6.29
C THR A 27 -7.94 -2.03 -6.67
N TYR A 28 -8.32 -1.66 -7.90
CA TYR A 28 -8.10 -0.32 -8.44
C TYR A 28 -9.40 0.23 -9.00
N TRP A 29 -9.92 1.29 -8.39
CA TRP A 29 -11.12 1.97 -8.88
C TRP A 29 -10.72 3.35 -9.39
N ASN A 30 -10.85 3.54 -10.71
CA ASN A 30 -10.45 4.76 -11.38
C ASN A 30 -11.68 5.56 -11.80
N PHE A 31 -11.77 6.79 -11.31
CA PHE A 31 -12.87 7.70 -11.57
C PHE A 31 -12.37 8.90 -12.37
N LYS A 32 -12.97 9.10 -13.54
CA LYS A 32 -12.81 10.35 -14.31
C LYS A 32 -13.91 11.32 -13.85
N ILE A 33 -13.53 12.28 -13.02
CA ILE A 33 -14.49 13.26 -12.45
C ILE A 33 -14.73 14.38 -13.46
N THR A 34 -13.67 14.86 -14.11
CA THR A 34 -13.72 15.78 -15.25
C THR A 34 -12.67 15.38 -16.29
N ASP A 35 -12.58 16.11 -17.41
CA ASP A 35 -11.51 15.91 -18.39
C ASP A 35 -10.11 16.17 -17.83
N LYS A 36 -10.00 16.99 -16.79
CA LYS A 36 -8.72 17.32 -16.15
C LYS A 36 -8.52 16.63 -14.81
N PHE A 37 -9.58 16.27 -14.09
CA PHE A 37 -9.48 15.75 -12.74
C PHE A 37 -9.87 14.28 -12.67
N SER A 38 -8.96 13.46 -12.13
CA SER A 38 -9.21 12.04 -11.89
C SER A 38 -8.84 11.63 -10.48
N TYR A 39 -9.49 10.58 -10.02
CA TYR A 39 -9.33 10.01 -8.69
C TYR A 39 -9.15 8.49 -8.80
N THR A 40 -8.18 7.95 -8.08
CA THR A 40 -7.98 6.50 -7.94
C THR A 40 -8.12 6.13 -6.47
N PHE A 41 -8.98 5.15 -6.20
CA PHE A 41 -9.08 4.47 -4.92
C PHE A 41 -8.42 3.10 -5.04
N GLU A 42 -7.45 2.82 -4.16
CA GLU A 42 -6.61 1.62 -4.19
C GLU A 42 -6.53 1.01 -2.77
N PRO A 43 -7.47 0.12 -2.40
CA PRO A 43 -7.36 -0.67 -1.19
C PRO A 43 -6.59 -1.96 -1.44
N HIS A 44 -5.61 -2.24 -0.58
CA HIS A 44 -4.80 -3.43 -0.56
C HIS A 44 -4.96 -4.13 0.79
N TYR A 45 -5.15 -5.43 0.75
CA TYR A 45 -5.19 -6.30 1.91
C TYR A 45 -4.05 -7.30 1.84
N PHE A 46 -3.25 -7.36 2.90
CA PHE A 46 -2.08 -8.22 3.01
C PHE A 46 -2.31 -9.25 4.09
N ILE A 47 -1.96 -10.50 3.82
CA ILE A 47 -2.09 -11.65 4.73
C ILE A 47 -0.74 -12.37 4.79
N ARG A 48 -0.24 -12.60 6.00
CA ARG A 48 0.95 -13.42 6.27
C ARG A 48 0.61 -14.87 6.02
N VAL A 49 1.49 -15.56 5.30
CA VAL A 49 1.28 -16.96 4.90
C VAL A 49 1.71 -17.90 6.02
N ASN A 50 2.83 -17.56 6.66
CA ASN A 50 3.47 -18.32 7.74
C ASN A 50 3.29 -17.61 9.09
N ASP A 51 3.88 -18.15 10.16
CA ASP A 51 3.71 -17.69 11.56
C ASP A 51 4.44 -16.37 11.86
N PHE A 52 4.02 -15.31 11.17
CA PHE A 52 4.54 -13.95 11.30
C PHE A 52 3.42 -12.96 11.56
N ASN A 53 3.74 -11.89 12.27
CA ASN A 53 2.88 -10.71 12.36
C ASN A 53 3.35 -9.61 11.39
N SER A 54 2.37 -8.90 10.85
CA SER A 54 2.55 -7.55 10.34
C SER A 54 2.78 -6.58 11.49
N SER A 55 3.23 -5.37 11.17
CA SER A 55 3.60 -4.36 12.17
C SER A 55 2.44 -3.83 13.03
N ASN A 56 1.21 -4.24 12.76
CA ASN A 56 0.04 -3.95 13.59
C ASN A 56 -0.19 -5.02 14.69
N GLY A 57 0.71 -6.01 14.79
CA GLY A 57 0.62 -7.12 15.73
C GLY A 57 -0.36 -8.22 15.30
N LYS A 58 -0.78 -8.24 14.03
CA LYS A 58 -1.68 -9.25 13.45
C LYS A 58 -1.06 -9.88 12.20
N ASP A 59 -1.56 -11.04 11.81
CA ASP A 59 -1.21 -11.73 10.56
C ASP A 59 -1.72 -11.01 9.29
N HIS A 60 -2.51 -9.94 9.41
CA HIS A 60 -3.03 -9.20 8.28
C HIS A 60 -3.05 -7.70 8.52
N HIS A 61 -3.01 -6.92 7.44
CA HIS A 61 -3.19 -5.47 7.52
C HIS A 61 -3.75 -4.90 6.21
N TRP A 62 -4.22 -3.67 6.29
CA TRP A 62 -4.73 -2.93 5.14
C TRP A 62 -3.81 -1.78 4.75
N GLU A 63 -3.72 -1.50 3.46
CA GLU A 63 -3.22 -0.22 2.96
C GLU A 63 -4.28 0.39 2.04
N ILE A 64 -4.71 1.61 2.34
CA ILE A 64 -5.70 2.35 1.55
C ILE A 64 -5.03 3.59 0.97
N THR A 65 -5.01 3.68 -0.35
CA THR A 65 -4.45 4.82 -1.08
C THR A 65 -5.54 5.56 -1.85
N ASN A 66 -5.60 6.87 -1.64
CA ASN A 66 -6.48 7.80 -2.34
C ASN A 66 -5.61 8.74 -3.17
N THR A 67 -5.58 8.59 -4.49
CA THR A 67 -4.75 9.42 -5.37
C THR A 67 -5.61 10.34 -6.22
N PHE A 68 -5.38 11.63 -6.09
CA PHE A 68 -6.02 12.69 -6.87
C PHE A 68 -5.04 13.22 -7.90
N ARG A 69 -5.45 13.33 -9.16
CA ARG A 69 -4.59 13.79 -10.25
C ARG A 69 -5.26 14.91 -11.03
N TYR A 70 -4.48 15.92 -11.40
CA TYR A 70 -4.96 17.05 -12.18
C TYR A 70 -4.10 17.24 -13.43
N ARG A 71 -4.72 17.14 -14.61
CA ARG A 71 -4.08 17.38 -15.91
C ARG A 71 -4.02 18.89 -16.16
N ILE A 72 -2.80 19.42 -16.13
CA ILE A 72 -2.57 20.82 -16.54
C ILE A 72 -2.59 20.90 -18.07
N ASN A 73 -1.83 20.03 -18.74
CA ASN A 73 -1.73 19.91 -20.20
C ASN A 73 -1.25 18.50 -20.61
N GLU A 74 -0.91 18.30 -21.88
CA GLU A 74 -0.45 17.02 -22.43
C GLU A 74 0.80 16.50 -21.71
N HIS A 75 1.66 17.39 -21.21
CA HIS A 75 2.92 17.04 -20.57
C HIS A 75 2.84 16.92 -19.04
N TRP A 76 2.00 17.69 -18.34
CA TRP A 76 2.07 17.82 -16.88
C TRP A 76 0.86 17.25 -16.13
N LEU A 77 1.15 16.40 -15.14
CA LEU A 77 0.17 15.78 -14.23
C LEU A 77 0.65 15.79 -12.78
N PRO A 78 0.46 16.90 -12.05
CA PRO A 78 0.54 16.88 -10.60
C PRO A 78 -0.46 15.88 -10.00
N TYR A 79 -0.07 15.32 -8.86
CA TYR A 79 -0.91 14.44 -8.07
C TYR A 79 -0.68 14.62 -6.57
N PHE A 80 -1.70 14.27 -5.82
CA PHE A 80 -1.75 14.29 -4.36
C PHE A 80 -2.29 12.94 -3.88
N GLU A 81 -1.64 12.34 -2.88
CA GLU A 81 -2.04 11.05 -2.32
C GLU A 81 -2.23 11.13 -0.82
N LEU A 82 -3.34 10.56 -0.35
CA LEU A 82 -3.60 10.28 1.05
C LEU A 82 -3.57 8.77 1.25
N ARG A 83 -2.66 8.30 2.10
CA ARG A 83 -2.53 6.88 2.41
C ARG A 83 -2.74 6.62 3.88
N TRP A 84 -3.50 5.58 4.18
CA TRP A 84 -3.58 4.97 5.50
C TRP A 84 -3.00 3.56 5.39
N LEU A 85 -2.00 3.22 6.21
CA LEU A 85 -1.25 1.96 6.12
C LEU A 85 -1.52 1.05 7.32
N ASP A 86 -2.71 1.17 7.93
CA ASP A 86 -3.03 0.53 9.20
C ASP A 86 -2.05 0.97 10.31
N ARG A 87 -2.07 0.24 11.42
CA ARG A 87 -1.25 0.46 12.60
C ARG A 87 0.20 0.00 12.39
N ASN A 88 0.87 0.53 11.36
CA ASN A 88 2.15 0.03 10.85
C ASN A 88 3.40 0.77 11.37
N VAL A 89 3.28 1.58 12.42
CA VAL A 89 4.44 2.20 13.08
C VAL A 89 4.97 1.29 14.20
N GLU A 90 6.08 0.60 13.91
CA GLU A 90 6.86 -0.16 14.89
C GLU A 90 7.58 0.76 15.90
N PRO A 91 7.80 0.31 17.16
CA PRO A 91 7.31 -0.94 17.77
C PRO A 91 5.92 -0.81 18.40
N TYR A 92 5.21 0.29 18.17
CA TYR A 92 4.06 0.67 19.00
C TYR A 92 2.70 0.31 18.39
N HIS A 93 2.69 -0.34 17.22
CA HIS A 93 1.48 -0.63 16.44
C HIS A 93 0.60 0.61 16.36
N ARG A 94 1.15 1.76 15.94
CA ARG A 94 0.40 3.02 15.86
C ARG A 94 -0.03 3.29 14.43
N GLU A 95 -1.13 4.01 14.31
CA GLU A 95 -1.69 4.47 13.04
C GLU A 95 -0.62 5.15 12.17
N GLN A 96 -0.48 4.69 10.93
CA GLN A 96 0.41 5.28 9.95
C GLN A 96 -0.41 5.94 8.84
N ASN A 97 -0.30 7.26 8.75
CA ASN A 97 -0.87 8.05 7.67
C ASN A 97 0.27 8.69 6.86
N GLN A 98 0.13 8.74 5.53
CA GLN A 98 1.09 9.40 4.66
C GLN A 98 0.37 10.38 3.73
N ILE A 99 1.03 11.51 3.50
CA ILE A 99 0.65 12.50 2.50
C ILE A 99 1.77 12.54 1.47
N ARG A 100 1.44 12.37 0.19
CA ARG A 100 2.42 12.45 -0.90
C ARG A 100 1.97 13.48 -1.92
N ILE A 101 2.92 14.25 -2.43
CA ILE A 101 2.73 15.20 -3.52
C ILE A 101 3.79 14.86 -4.56
N GLY A 102 3.38 14.80 -5.82
CA GLY A 102 4.32 14.58 -6.91
C GLY A 102 3.78 15.12 -8.22
N THR A 103 4.58 14.98 -9.28
CA THR A 103 4.18 15.35 -10.64
C THR A 103 4.72 14.32 -11.62
N LYS A 104 3.91 13.97 -12.61
CA LYS A 104 4.31 13.11 -13.73
C LYS A 104 4.42 13.94 -14.99
N TYR A 105 5.58 13.85 -15.65
CA TYR A 105 5.85 14.46 -16.94
C TYR A 105 5.71 13.43 -18.08
N PHE A 106 5.13 13.82 -19.20
CA PHE A 106 4.98 13.00 -20.42
C PHE A 106 5.82 13.62 -21.54
N PHE A 107 6.74 12.84 -22.11
CA PHE A 107 7.62 13.24 -23.21
C PHE A 107 6.90 13.23 -24.55
#